data_AF-A0A9P8JXT0-F1
#
_entry.id   AF-A0A9P8JXT0-F1
#
_cell.length_a   1.000
_cell.length_b   1.000
_cell.length_c   1.000
_cell.angle_alpha   90.00
_cell.angle_beta   90.00
_cell.angle_gamma   90.00
#
_symmetry.space_group_name_H-M   'P 1'
#
loop_
_entity.id
_entity.type
_entity.pdbx_description
1 polymer ?
#
loop_
_entity_poly.entity_id
_entity_poly.type
_entity_poly.pdbx_seq_one_letter_code
_entity_poly.pdbx_strand_id
1 'polypeptide(L)'
;MARAQPKQSVCVLERGLERWPGEYPKSLWDVLHQVRVTGHISFGPIKDLYIGIGRVTSLYQWIIGKGSNAFVANGLGGTSLVNANVFLRPDSRVFESPKFPSQLRQHAVLDPYFQRATAMLEPTKSTKVFPKDDVIRRQAIHVGLGDRFMPVDQTVTFEDKYNVTGVSMKASTFSGQDIQGINDHSKNNVLGTYLADAWSFGAEL
;
A
#
# COMPACT_ATOMS: atom_id res chain seq x y z
N MET A 1 -6.65 -21.01 -7.57
CA MET A 1 -7.15 -19.67 -7.22
C MET A 1 -8.44 -19.83 -6.42
N ALA A 2 -8.53 -19.29 -5.21
CA ALA A 2 -9.76 -19.34 -4.41
C ALA A 2 -10.67 -18.19 -4.85
N ARG A 3 -11.52 -18.45 -5.84
CA ARG A 3 -12.52 -17.51 -6.36
C ARG A 3 -13.65 -17.39 -5.33
N ALA A 4 -14.13 -16.18 -5.04
CA ALA A 4 -15.30 -15.98 -4.20
C ALA A 4 -16.48 -16.74 -4.83
N GLN A 5 -16.99 -17.76 -4.14
CA GLN A 5 -18.19 -18.45 -4.59
C GLN A 5 -19.43 -17.65 -4.16
N PRO A 6 -20.42 -17.47 -5.04
CA PRO A 6 -21.57 -16.60 -4.82
C PRO A 6 -22.59 -17.27 -3.89
N LYS A 7 -22.24 -17.43 -2.61
CA LYS A 7 -23.16 -17.95 -1.58
C LYS A 7 -23.59 -16.91 -0.56
N GLN A 8 -22.95 -15.74 -0.56
CA GLN A 8 -23.23 -14.67 0.39
C GLN A 8 -23.27 -13.34 -0.35
N SER A 9 -24.28 -12.52 -0.03
CA SER A 9 -24.26 -11.09 -0.40
C SER A 9 -23.22 -10.40 0.48
N VAL A 10 -22.38 -9.58 -0.14
CA VAL A 10 -21.28 -8.86 0.50
C VAL A 10 -21.43 -7.38 0.16
N CYS A 11 -21.37 -6.53 1.20
CA CYS A 11 -21.31 -5.08 1.06
C CYS A 11 -20.02 -4.58 1.73
N VAL A 12 -19.25 -3.75 1.02
CA VAL A 12 -18.06 -3.08 1.54
C VAL A 12 -18.45 -1.69 1.98
N LEU A 13 -18.16 -1.35 3.23
CA LEU A 13 -18.38 0.01 3.75
C LEU A 13 -17.04 0.71 3.89
N GLU A 14 -16.82 1.72 3.05
CA GLU A 14 -15.65 2.58 3.10
C GLU A 14 -16.06 4.01 3.52
N ARG A 15 -15.29 4.61 4.43
CA ARG A 15 -15.54 5.99 4.89
C ARG A 15 -15.09 7.04 3.87
N GLY A 16 -13.95 6.79 3.22
CA GLY A 16 -13.37 7.66 2.21
C GLY A 16 -14.08 7.56 0.86
N LEU A 17 -13.52 8.24 -0.14
CA LEU A 17 -14.08 8.27 -1.49
C LEU A 17 -13.41 7.21 -2.37
N GLU A 18 -14.14 6.68 -3.34
CA GLU A 18 -13.56 5.96 -4.47
C GLU A 18 -12.72 6.94 -5.31
N ARG A 19 -11.51 6.51 -5.69
CA ARG A 19 -10.57 7.31 -6.51
C ARG A 19 -9.80 6.42 -7.48
N TRP A 20 -10.07 6.62 -8.76
CA TRP A 20 -9.34 5.99 -9.86
C TRP A 20 -8.11 6.82 -10.24
N PRO A 21 -7.10 6.20 -10.89
CA PRO A 21 -5.99 6.95 -11.46
C PRO A 21 -6.53 8.05 -12.40
N GLY A 22 -5.99 9.26 -12.25
CA GLY A 22 -6.51 10.49 -12.85
C GLY A 22 -7.12 11.45 -11.81
N GLU A 23 -7.64 10.91 -10.69
CA GLU A 23 -8.36 11.64 -9.64
C GLU A 23 -7.50 11.95 -8.40
N TYR A 24 -6.25 11.47 -8.35
CA TYR A 24 -5.34 11.77 -7.25
C TYR A 24 -4.80 13.20 -7.36
N PRO A 25 -4.55 13.88 -6.20
CA PRO A 25 -3.94 15.20 -6.15
C PRO A 25 -2.72 15.36 -7.07
N LYS A 26 -2.63 16.49 -7.79
CA LYS A 26 -1.51 16.75 -8.72
C LYS A 26 -0.59 17.87 -8.24
N SER A 27 -1.07 18.72 -7.34
CA SER A 27 -0.30 19.80 -6.72
C SER A 27 -0.19 19.64 -5.20
N LEU A 28 0.77 20.32 -4.59
CA LEU A 28 0.88 20.39 -3.13
C LEU A 28 -0.39 20.96 -2.50
N TRP A 29 -1.03 21.94 -3.16
CA TRP A 29 -2.26 22.55 -2.67
C TRP A 29 -3.42 21.55 -2.65
N ASP A 30 -3.55 20.73 -3.71
CA ASP A 30 -4.54 19.63 -3.74
C ASP A 30 -4.30 18.62 -2.63
N VAL A 31 -3.02 18.28 -2.36
CA VAL A 31 -2.66 17.37 -1.28
C VAL A 31 -3.09 17.94 0.07
N LEU A 32 -2.78 19.21 0.35
CA LEU A 32 -3.11 19.86 1.62
C LEU A 32 -4.63 19.88 1.89
N HIS A 33 -5.46 20.07 0.87
CA HIS A 33 -6.93 19.97 0.99
C HIS A 33 -7.45 18.57 1.28
N GLN A 34 -6.61 17.55 1.09
CA GLN A 34 -6.92 16.15 1.37
C GLN A 34 -6.15 15.62 2.58
N VAL A 35 -5.62 16.48 3.44
CA VAL A 35 -5.01 16.09 4.71
C VAL A 35 -6.03 16.19 5.85
N ARG A 36 -6.11 15.11 6.62
CA ARG A 36 -6.74 15.05 7.93
C ARG A 36 -5.68 14.77 8.98
N VAL A 37 -5.77 15.45 10.12
CA VAL A 37 -4.94 15.18 11.30
C VAL A 37 -5.84 14.92 12.50
N THR A 38 -5.62 13.81 13.18
CA THR A 38 -6.36 13.42 14.39
C THR A 38 -5.40 12.95 15.47
N GLY A 39 -5.72 13.17 16.74
CA GLY A 39 -4.97 12.57 17.85
C GLY A 39 -4.53 13.59 18.89
N HIS A 40 -3.58 13.22 19.74
CA HIS A 40 -3.16 14.03 20.89
C HIS A 40 -1.82 14.72 20.61
N ILE A 41 -1.81 16.04 20.69
CA ILE A 41 -0.59 16.84 20.59
C ILE A 41 -0.17 17.37 21.96
N SER A 42 1.13 17.48 22.16
CA SER A 42 1.72 18.18 23.29
C SER A 42 2.78 19.14 22.75
N PHE A 43 2.67 20.43 23.06
CA PHE A 43 3.57 21.47 22.58
C PHE A 43 3.74 22.54 23.66
N GLY A 44 4.99 22.72 24.14
CA GLY A 44 5.29 23.66 25.22
C GLY A 44 4.43 23.38 26.47
N PRO A 45 3.67 24.38 26.97
CA PRO A 45 2.81 24.20 28.14
C PRO A 45 1.54 23.37 27.84
N ILE A 46 1.17 23.19 26.57
CA ILE A 46 -0.02 22.44 26.17
C ILE A 46 0.31 20.95 26.22
N LYS A 47 -0.39 20.22 27.08
CA LYS A 47 -0.24 18.77 27.22
C LYS A 47 -1.53 18.06 26.85
N ASP A 48 -1.37 17.00 26.07
CA ASP A 48 -2.43 16.02 25.73
C ASP A 48 -3.69 16.60 25.06
N LEU A 49 -3.57 17.70 24.32
CA LEU A 49 -4.69 18.31 23.60
C LEU A 49 -5.09 17.44 22.41
N TYR A 50 -6.35 17.01 22.38
CA TYR A 50 -6.90 16.32 21.21
C TYR A 50 -7.18 17.30 20.06
N ILE A 51 -6.75 16.95 18.86
CA ILE A 51 -7.04 17.67 17.62
C ILE A 51 -7.75 16.76 16.61
N GLY A 52 -8.59 17.38 15.77
CA GLY A 52 -9.30 16.72 14.67
C GLY A 52 -9.55 17.70 13.53
N ILE A 53 -8.52 17.92 12.71
CA ILE A 53 -8.51 18.91 11.62
C ILE A 53 -8.68 18.21 10.27
N GLY A 54 -9.35 18.86 9.31
CA GLY A 54 -9.61 18.32 7.97
C GLY A 54 -10.89 17.48 7.88
N ARG A 55 -11.30 17.14 6.66
CA ARG A 55 -12.56 16.40 6.42
C ARG A 55 -12.39 14.91 6.78
N VAL A 56 -13.45 14.27 7.27
CA VAL A 56 -13.42 12.82 7.59
C VAL A 56 -13.17 11.93 6.38
N THR A 57 -13.49 12.42 5.18
CA THR A 57 -13.29 11.76 3.88
C THR A 57 -11.98 12.16 3.19
N SER A 58 -11.10 12.90 3.87
CA SER A 58 -9.80 13.30 3.30
C SER A 58 -8.93 12.07 3.03
N LEU A 59 -8.29 12.03 1.85
CA LEU A 59 -7.51 10.87 1.40
C LEU A 59 -6.37 10.55 2.37
N TYR A 60 -5.63 11.55 2.84
CA TYR A 60 -4.47 11.35 3.70
C TYR A 60 -4.85 11.61 5.16
N GLN A 61 -4.58 10.66 6.05
CA GLN A 61 -4.81 10.84 7.48
C GLN A 61 -3.53 10.60 8.28
N TRP A 62 -3.14 11.63 9.03
CA TRP A 62 -2.15 11.56 10.09
C TRP A 62 -2.85 11.33 11.43
N ILE A 63 -2.50 10.24 12.09
CA ILE A 63 -2.96 9.90 13.44
C ILE A 63 -1.79 10.14 14.39
N ILE A 64 -1.93 11.14 15.26
CA ILE A 64 -0.94 11.52 16.25
C ILE A 64 -1.19 10.73 17.54
N GLY A 65 -0.32 9.78 17.83
CA GLY A 65 -0.38 8.98 19.05
C GLY A 65 0.63 9.44 20.10
N LYS A 66 0.55 8.84 21.28
CA LYS A 66 1.53 9.06 22.36
C LYS A 66 2.81 8.28 22.03
N GLY A 67 3.76 8.94 21.37
CA GLY A 67 5.07 8.39 21.02
C GLY A 67 5.18 7.70 19.65
N SER A 68 4.05 7.50 18.95
CA SER A 68 4.05 6.99 17.57
C SER A 68 2.94 7.64 16.77
N ASN A 69 3.25 8.02 15.53
CA ASN A 69 2.28 8.53 14.58
C ASN A 69 2.00 7.46 13.51
N ALA A 70 0.81 7.47 12.95
CA ALA A 70 0.46 6.64 11.81
C ALA A 70 -0.02 7.49 10.64
N PHE A 71 0.43 7.13 9.44
CA PHE A 71 -0.08 7.67 8.18
C PHE A 71 -0.92 6.58 7.52
N VAL A 72 -2.20 6.88 7.28
CA VAL A 72 -3.15 5.97 6.64
C VAL A 72 -3.90 6.71 5.54
N ALA A 73 -4.55 5.96 4.66
CA ALA A 73 -5.43 6.55 3.66
C ALA A 73 -6.89 6.16 3.84
N ASN A 74 -7.77 7.09 3.47
CA ASN A 74 -9.21 6.90 3.43
C ASN A 74 -9.67 6.93 1.98
N GLY A 75 -10.26 5.85 1.53
CA GLY A 75 -10.72 5.69 0.16
C GLY A 75 -10.89 4.23 -0.16
N LEU A 76 -11.67 3.92 -1.19
CA LEU A 76 -11.97 2.54 -1.54
C LEU A 76 -10.67 1.85 -2.00
N GLY A 77 -10.16 0.93 -1.18
CA GLY A 77 -8.81 0.34 -1.32
C GLY A 77 -7.80 0.75 -0.23
N GLY A 78 -8.17 1.67 0.65
CA GLY A 78 -7.42 2.09 1.84
C GLY A 78 -6.01 2.59 1.56
N THR A 79 -5.07 2.34 2.47
CA THR A 79 -3.67 2.79 2.33
C THR A 79 -2.95 2.17 1.13
N SER A 80 -3.49 1.12 0.50
CA SER A 80 -2.91 0.61 -0.75
C SER A 80 -2.89 1.66 -1.86
N LEU A 81 -3.80 2.64 -1.84
CA LEU A 81 -3.86 3.72 -2.84
C LEU A 81 -2.59 4.60 -2.82
N VAL A 82 -1.99 4.79 -1.64
CA VAL A 82 -0.90 5.77 -1.39
C VAL A 82 0.32 5.17 -0.67
N ASN A 83 0.47 3.84 -0.63
CA ASN A 83 1.70 3.21 -0.15
C ASN A 83 2.83 3.30 -1.19
N ALA A 84 4.06 3.00 -0.79
CA ALA A 84 5.24 3.03 -1.66
C ALA A 84 5.40 1.76 -2.54
N ASN A 85 4.34 0.98 -2.75
CA ASN A 85 4.31 -0.21 -3.60
C ASN A 85 5.23 -1.38 -3.23
N VAL A 86 6.04 -1.27 -2.17
CA VAL A 86 6.98 -2.32 -1.76
C VAL A 86 6.23 -3.61 -1.40
N PHE A 87 6.59 -4.70 -2.07
CA PHE A 87 6.09 -6.03 -1.81
C PHE A 87 7.24 -6.91 -1.33
N LEU A 88 7.22 -7.29 -0.05
CA LEU A 88 8.25 -8.11 0.55
C LEU A 88 7.62 -9.28 1.28
N ARG A 89 8.20 -10.46 1.06
CA ARG A 89 7.92 -11.61 1.90
C ARG A 89 8.55 -11.39 3.28
N PRO A 90 7.80 -11.49 4.38
CA PRO A 90 8.39 -11.39 5.71
C PRO A 90 9.44 -12.50 5.92
N ASP A 91 10.54 -12.14 6.55
CA ASP A 91 11.53 -13.11 7.02
C ASP A 91 10.88 -14.07 8.01
N SER A 92 11.23 -15.37 7.96
CA SER A 92 10.66 -16.38 8.85
C SER A 92 10.80 -15.98 10.31
N ARG A 93 11.93 -15.36 10.71
CA ARG A 93 12.19 -14.92 12.07
C ARG A 93 11.12 -14.00 12.65
N VAL A 94 10.37 -13.28 11.82
CA VAL A 94 9.23 -12.46 12.27
C VAL A 94 8.20 -13.31 13.02
N PHE A 95 7.92 -14.52 12.54
CA PHE A 95 6.91 -15.40 13.13
C PHE A 95 7.47 -16.31 14.24
N GLU A 96 8.78 -16.32 14.49
CA GLU A 96 9.36 -17.04 15.64
C GLU A 96 8.98 -16.38 16.98
N SER A 97 8.62 -15.09 16.94
CA SER A 97 8.18 -14.34 18.12
C SER A 97 6.99 -15.01 18.81
N PRO A 98 7.03 -15.18 20.16
CA PRO A 98 5.92 -15.75 20.92
C PRO A 98 4.66 -14.86 20.91
N LYS A 99 4.75 -13.63 20.38
CA LYS A 99 3.59 -12.75 20.18
C LYS A 99 2.67 -13.23 19.06
N PHE A 100 3.17 -14.06 18.14
CA PHE A 100 2.33 -14.69 17.12
C PHE A 100 1.63 -15.95 17.67
N PRO A 101 0.35 -16.20 17.29
CA PRO A 101 -0.34 -17.45 17.60
C PRO A 101 0.46 -18.66 17.15
N SER A 102 0.42 -19.74 17.92
CA SER A 102 1.25 -20.93 17.68
C SER A 102 1.07 -21.54 16.28
N GLN A 103 -0.14 -21.44 15.73
CA GLN A 103 -0.50 -21.90 14.39
C GLN A 103 0.22 -21.11 13.28
N LEU A 104 0.51 -19.83 13.50
CA LEU A 104 1.19 -18.97 12.52
C LEU A 104 2.71 -19.02 12.62
N ARG A 105 3.26 -19.55 13.73
CA ARG A 105 4.70 -19.72 13.90
C ARG A 105 5.28 -20.85 13.03
N GLN A 106 4.42 -21.74 12.52
CA GLN A 106 4.80 -22.74 11.54
C GLN A 106 4.82 -22.12 10.13
N HIS A 107 5.99 -21.65 9.69
CA HIS A 107 6.11 -20.84 8.47
C HIS A 107 5.42 -21.42 7.24
N ALA A 108 5.57 -22.73 7.01
CA ALA A 108 5.02 -23.42 5.84
C ALA A 108 3.49 -23.31 5.73
N VAL A 109 2.78 -23.06 6.83
CA VAL A 109 1.31 -22.88 6.82
C VAL A 109 0.91 -21.61 6.07
N LEU A 110 1.76 -20.57 6.06
CA LEU A 110 1.48 -19.30 5.40
C LEU A 110 1.85 -19.28 3.92
N ASP A 111 2.68 -20.22 3.45
CA ASP A 111 3.20 -20.27 2.09
C ASP A 111 2.11 -20.21 1.01
N PRO A 112 1.01 -21.00 1.10
CA PRO A 112 -0.05 -20.93 0.10
C PRO A 112 -0.75 -19.58 0.07
N TYR A 113 -0.79 -18.85 1.19
CA TYR A 113 -1.44 -17.54 1.29
C TYR A 113 -0.53 -16.43 0.74
N PHE A 114 0.78 -16.50 0.99
CA PHE A 114 1.74 -15.60 0.34
C PHE A 114 1.75 -15.78 -1.18
N GLN A 115 1.65 -17.03 -1.67
CA GLN A 115 1.53 -17.30 -3.10
C GLN A 115 0.24 -16.72 -3.68
N ARG A 116 -0.90 -16.82 -2.97
CA ARG A 116 -2.17 -16.20 -3.40
C ARG A 116 -2.06 -14.68 -3.46
N ALA A 117 -1.45 -14.05 -2.46
CA ALA A 117 -1.25 -12.60 -2.46
C ALA A 117 -0.33 -12.15 -3.61
N THR A 118 0.76 -12.91 -3.86
CA THR A 118 1.67 -12.67 -4.98
C THR A 118 0.96 -12.78 -6.32
N ALA A 119 0.13 -13.82 -6.51
CA ALA A 119 -0.64 -14.01 -7.73
C ALA A 119 -1.69 -12.90 -7.95
N MET A 120 -2.27 -12.36 -6.88
CA MET A 120 -3.29 -11.31 -6.97
C MET A 120 -2.70 -9.92 -7.24
N LEU A 121 -1.59 -9.59 -6.57
CA LEU A 121 -0.98 -8.25 -6.63
C LEU A 121 0.10 -8.13 -7.71
N GLU A 122 0.50 -9.25 -8.30
CA GLU A 122 1.47 -9.37 -9.40
C GLU A 122 2.73 -8.49 -9.20
N PRO A 123 3.46 -8.66 -8.07
CA PRO A 123 4.60 -7.84 -7.79
C PRO A 123 5.74 -8.13 -8.78
N THR A 124 6.41 -7.09 -9.25
CA THR A 124 7.51 -7.20 -10.22
C THR A 124 8.64 -6.22 -9.90
N LYS A 125 9.85 -6.50 -10.39
CA LYS A 125 11.01 -5.64 -10.21
C LYS A 125 11.11 -4.64 -11.35
N SER A 126 11.44 -3.40 -10.99
CA SER A 126 11.89 -2.42 -11.98
C SER A 126 13.16 -2.92 -12.67
N THR A 127 13.18 -2.90 -14.00
CA THR A 127 14.40 -3.10 -14.80
C THR A 127 15.24 -1.82 -14.88
N LYS A 128 14.65 -0.67 -14.55
CA LYS A 128 15.32 0.62 -14.53
C LYS A 128 16.15 0.73 -13.25
N VAL A 129 17.43 1.03 -13.44
CA VAL A 129 18.38 1.37 -12.39
C VAL A 129 18.56 2.89 -12.37
N PHE A 130 18.37 3.51 -11.22
CA PHE A 130 18.55 4.93 -11.01
C PHE A 130 19.95 5.22 -10.45
N PRO A 131 20.51 6.43 -10.70
CA PRO A 131 21.80 6.82 -10.12
C PRO A 131 21.84 6.69 -8.58
N LYS A 132 20.69 6.91 -7.92
CA LYS A 132 20.55 6.75 -6.47
C LYS A 132 20.77 5.30 -6.02
N ASP A 133 20.40 4.31 -6.83
CA ASP A 133 20.57 2.90 -6.50
C ASP A 133 22.06 2.53 -6.40
N ASP A 134 22.88 3.03 -7.31
CA ASP A 134 24.33 2.82 -7.29
C ASP A 134 24.98 3.47 -6.05
N VAL A 135 24.57 4.69 -5.69
CA VAL A 135 25.06 5.35 -4.48
C VAL A 135 24.69 4.55 -3.23
N ILE A 136 23.44 4.12 -3.10
CA ILE A 136 22.99 3.31 -1.96
C ILE A 136 23.71 1.96 -1.92
N ARG A 137 23.94 1.34 -3.07
CA ARG A 137 24.68 0.06 -3.17
C ARG A 137 26.12 0.22 -2.68
N ARG A 138 26.83 1.26 -3.12
CA ARG A 138 28.20 1.56 -2.66
C ARG A 138 28.24 1.84 -1.16
N GLN A 139 27.28 2.58 -0.64
CA GLN A 139 27.15 2.83 0.79
C GLN A 139 26.90 1.53 1.57
N ALA A 140 26.02 0.65 1.07
CA ALA A 140 25.78 -0.65 1.67
C ALA A 140 27.06 -1.50 1.72
N ILE A 141 27.85 -1.53 0.64
CA ILE A 141 29.16 -2.20 0.61
C ILE A 141 30.09 -1.61 1.68
N HIS A 142 30.17 -0.28 1.76
CA HIS A 142 31.06 0.42 2.71
C HIS A 142 30.75 0.09 4.17
N VAL A 143 29.48 -0.15 4.51
CA VAL A 143 29.07 -0.55 5.87
C VAL A 143 28.96 -2.08 6.07
N GLY A 144 29.49 -2.88 5.13
CA GLY A 144 29.49 -4.34 5.23
C GLY A 144 28.13 -5.01 4.98
N LEU A 145 27.20 -4.31 4.33
CA LEU A 145 25.85 -4.79 3.97
C LEU A 145 25.64 -4.98 2.47
N GLY A 146 26.71 -4.96 1.68
CA GLY A 146 26.66 -5.08 0.21
C GLY A 146 25.86 -6.29 -0.28
N ASP A 147 26.07 -7.45 0.35
CA ASP A 147 25.39 -8.72 0.00
C ASP A 147 23.90 -8.73 0.35
N ARG A 148 23.42 -7.73 1.11
CA ARG A 148 22.00 -7.56 1.46
C ARG A 148 21.29 -6.53 0.59
N PHE A 149 22.02 -5.78 -0.24
CA PHE A 149 21.42 -4.84 -1.16
C PHE A 149 20.71 -5.62 -2.28
N MET A 150 19.39 -5.42 -2.41
CA MET A 150 18.61 -6.03 -3.47
C MET A 150 17.51 -5.07 -3.95
N PRO A 151 17.16 -5.06 -5.25
CA PRO A 151 15.93 -4.45 -5.71
C PRO A 151 14.74 -5.21 -5.13
N VAL A 152 13.75 -4.45 -4.65
CA VAL A 152 12.50 -4.95 -4.08
C VAL A 152 11.45 -5.13 -5.16
N ASP A 153 10.62 -6.16 -5.02
CA ASP A 153 9.44 -6.30 -5.86
C ASP A 153 8.44 -5.20 -5.50
N GLN A 154 7.72 -4.69 -6.50
CA GLN A 154 6.75 -3.63 -6.37
C GLN A 154 5.42 -4.02 -7.00
N THR A 155 4.30 -3.62 -6.39
CA THR A 155 2.95 -3.79 -6.95
C THR A 155 2.65 -2.73 -8.02
N VAL A 156 3.55 -2.58 -8.97
CA VAL A 156 3.50 -1.65 -10.11
C VAL A 156 3.87 -2.42 -11.37
N THR A 157 3.14 -2.22 -12.47
CA THR A 157 3.53 -2.78 -13.77
C THR A 157 4.48 -1.85 -14.53
N PHE A 158 5.40 -2.44 -15.28
CA PHE A 158 6.33 -1.74 -16.16
C PHE A 158 6.01 -1.97 -17.65
N GLU A 159 4.86 -2.56 -17.93
CA GLU A 159 4.33 -2.79 -19.27
C GLU A 159 2.80 -2.56 -19.28
N ASP A 160 2.27 -2.26 -20.47
CA ASP A 160 0.82 -2.23 -20.70
C ASP A 160 0.27 -3.66 -20.69
N LYS A 161 -0.67 -3.93 -19.79
CA LYS A 161 -1.27 -5.26 -19.64
C LYS A 161 -2.65 -5.17 -19.02
N TYR A 162 -3.38 -6.29 -19.03
CA TYR A 162 -4.46 -6.50 -18.08
C TYR A 162 -3.90 -7.26 -16.88
N ASN A 163 -4.29 -6.86 -15.67
CA ASN A 163 -3.94 -7.63 -14.48
C ASN A 163 -4.80 -8.90 -14.37
N VAL A 164 -4.53 -9.72 -13.36
CA VAL A 164 -5.22 -11.01 -13.14
C VAL A 164 -6.74 -10.87 -12.94
N THR A 165 -7.23 -9.69 -12.55
CA THR A 165 -8.66 -9.40 -12.35
C THR A 165 -9.30 -8.71 -13.56
N GLY A 166 -8.56 -8.57 -14.67
CA GLY A 166 -9.08 -7.98 -15.91
C GLY A 166 -9.08 -6.45 -15.95
N VAL A 167 -8.43 -5.77 -15.00
CA VAL A 167 -8.28 -4.31 -15.01
C VAL A 167 -7.12 -3.92 -15.94
N SER A 168 -7.36 -2.92 -16.79
CA SER A 168 -6.34 -2.39 -17.70
C SER A 168 -5.30 -1.58 -16.93
N MET A 169 -4.04 -1.95 -17.11
CA MET A 169 -2.87 -1.36 -16.47
C MET A 169 -1.94 -0.76 -17.53
N LYS A 170 -1.24 0.31 -17.16
CA LYS A 170 -0.27 0.99 -18.02
C LYS A 170 1.14 0.92 -17.45
N ALA A 171 2.13 0.88 -18.34
CA ALA A 171 3.53 0.91 -17.92
C ALA A 171 3.81 2.14 -17.03
N SER A 172 4.51 1.93 -15.91
CA SER A 172 4.90 3.01 -15.02
C SER A 172 5.70 4.09 -15.75
N THR A 173 5.32 5.34 -15.51
CA THR A 173 6.01 6.51 -16.04
C THR A 173 7.21 6.93 -15.17
N PHE A 174 7.42 6.25 -14.04
CA PHE A 174 8.40 6.64 -13.02
C PHE A 174 8.16 8.06 -12.47
N SER A 175 6.89 8.43 -12.29
CA SER A 175 6.45 9.77 -11.87
C SER A 175 6.88 10.18 -10.46
N GLY A 176 7.22 9.22 -9.59
CA GLY A 176 7.52 9.48 -8.18
C GLY A 176 6.31 9.84 -7.32
N GLN A 177 5.10 9.55 -7.80
CA GLN A 177 3.83 9.87 -7.12
C GLN A 177 3.31 8.74 -6.21
N ASP A 178 4.13 7.73 -5.89
CA ASP A 178 3.69 6.51 -5.19
C ASP A 178 2.91 6.79 -3.90
N ILE A 179 3.41 7.73 -3.09
CA ILE A 179 2.80 8.12 -1.81
C ILE A 179 1.74 9.23 -1.90
N GLN A 180 1.57 9.81 -3.09
CA GLN A 180 0.50 10.75 -3.42
C GLN A 180 -0.72 10.01 -4.01
N GLY A 181 -0.51 8.79 -4.49
CA GLY A 181 -1.48 8.10 -5.33
C GLY A 181 -1.10 8.30 -6.80
N ILE A 182 -0.97 7.16 -7.49
CA ILE A 182 -0.42 7.10 -8.84
C ILE A 182 -1.53 7.35 -9.86
N ASN A 183 -1.37 8.38 -10.69
CA ASN A 183 -2.33 8.76 -11.73
C ASN A 183 -2.09 8.09 -13.09
N ASP A 184 -0.98 7.36 -13.28
CA ASP A 184 -0.60 6.79 -14.58
C ASP A 184 -1.15 5.37 -14.83
N HIS A 185 -2.03 4.86 -13.96
CA HIS A 185 -2.61 3.51 -14.04
C HIS A 185 -1.62 2.35 -13.90
N SER A 186 -0.41 2.57 -13.40
CA SER A 186 0.58 1.49 -13.26
C SER A 186 0.49 0.68 -11.96
N LYS A 187 -0.26 1.17 -10.97
CA LYS A 187 -0.28 0.60 -9.61
C LYS A 187 -1.35 -0.46 -9.41
N ASN A 188 -0.95 -1.70 -9.13
CA ASN A 188 -1.83 -2.80 -8.71
C ASN A 188 -2.20 -2.65 -7.22
N ASN A 189 -3.10 -1.72 -6.92
CA ASN A 189 -3.63 -1.50 -5.57
C ASN A 189 -4.84 -2.40 -5.26
N VAL A 190 -5.35 -2.35 -4.03
CA VAL A 190 -6.50 -3.17 -3.59
C VAL A 190 -7.79 -2.83 -4.37
N LEU A 191 -7.96 -1.57 -4.79
CA LEU A 191 -9.09 -1.14 -5.61
C LEU A 191 -9.10 -1.87 -6.96
N GLY A 192 -7.99 -1.81 -7.69
CA GLY A 192 -7.82 -2.42 -9.00
C GLY A 192 -7.56 -3.93 -8.98
N THR A 193 -7.50 -4.57 -7.81
CA THR A 193 -7.30 -6.03 -7.67
C THR A 193 -8.45 -6.65 -6.87
N TYR A 194 -8.31 -6.80 -5.56
CA TYR A 194 -9.27 -7.49 -4.71
C TYR A 194 -10.69 -6.92 -4.77
N LEU A 195 -10.86 -5.59 -4.80
CA LEU A 195 -12.19 -4.98 -4.86
C LEU A 195 -12.80 -5.07 -6.26
N ALA A 196 -12.01 -4.89 -7.32
CA ALA A 196 -12.45 -5.13 -8.69
C ALA A 196 -12.92 -6.59 -8.91
N ASP A 197 -12.18 -7.56 -8.37
CA ASP A 197 -12.59 -8.97 -8.39
C ASP A 197 -13.89 -9.19 -7.60
N ALA A 198 -13.96 -8.70 -6.36
CA ALA A 198 -15.16 -8.84 -5.52
C ALA A 198 -16.41 -8.24 -6.18
N TRP A 199 -16.29 -7.05 -6.77
CA TRP A 199 -17.37 -6.39 -7.51
C TRP A 199 -17.81 -7.20 -8.73
N SER A 200 -16.87 -7.78 -9.47
CA SER A 200 -17.16 -8.67 -10.62
C SER A 200 -17.95 -9.92 -10.21
N PHE A 201 -17.90 -10.30 -8.92
CA PHE A 201 -18.67 -11.40 -8.34
C PHE A 201 -19.92 -10.94 -7.56
N GLY A 202 -20.32 -9.67 -7.70
CA GLY A 202 -21.57 -9.15 -7.16
C GLY A 202 -21.48 -8.57 -5.74
N ALA A 203 -20.27 -8.25 -5.26
CA ALA A 203 -20.16 -7.43 -4.06
C ALA A 203 -20.63 -5.99 -4.34
N GLU A 204 -21.36 -5.42 -3.39
CA GLU A 204 -21.70 -4.00 -3.37
C GLU A 204 -20.53 -3.22 -2.73
N LEU A 205 -20.07 -2.17 -3.41
CA LEU A 205 -18.96 -1.32 -2.97
C LEU A 205 -19.45 0.06 -2.53
#